data_AF-A0A8X6K8F7-F1
#
_entry.id   AF-A0A8X6K8F7-F1
#
_cell.length_a   1.000
_cell.length_b   1.000
_cell.length_c   1.000
_cell.angle_alpha   90.00
_cell.angle_beta   90.00
_cell.angle_gamma   90.00
#
_symmetry.space_group_name_H-M   'P 1'
#
loop_
_entity.id
_entity.type
_entity.pdbx_description
1 polymer ?
#
loop_
_entity_poly.entity_id
_entity_poly.type
_entity_poly.pdbx_seq_one_letter_code
_entity_poly.pdbx_strand_id
1 'polypeptide(L)'
;MWNVKEDTFSISYRETESKEEVTKRRILSLAHRIFDPIGFTCPITLIPKLLIQECWKIEASWDSKLPVDIERKFEAWKNNL
;
A
#
# COMPACT_ATOMS: atom_id res chain seq x y z
N MET A 1 -5.25 0.44 16.25
CA MET A 1 -5.57 0.52 17.68
C MET A 1 -5.00 -0.73 18.34
N TRP A 2 -4.13 -0.58 19.33
CA TRP A 2 -3.55 -1.70 20.05
C TRP A 2 -4.59 -2.28 21.02
N ASN A 3 -4.85 -3.58 20.92
CA ASN A 3 -5.76 -4.30 21.79
C ASN A 3 -4.96 -4.93 22.93
N VAL A 4 -4.98 -4.27 24.10
CA VAL A 4 -4.23 -4.67 25.31
C VAL A 4 -4.59 -6.08 25.80
N LYS A 5 -5.83 -6.52 25.58
CA LYS A 5 -6.31 -7.81 26.11
C LYS A 5 -5.85 -9.00 25.29
N GLU A 6 -5.71 -8.80 23.98
CA GLU A 6 -5.37 -9.83 23.00
C GLU A 6 -3.93 -9.65 22.48
N ASP A 7 -3.19 -8.71 23.06
CA ASP A 7 -1.87 -8.23 22.62
C ASP A 7 -1.72 -8.09 21.10
N THR A 8 -2.79 -7.59 20.45
CA THR A 8 -2.87 -7.54 18.99
C THR A 8 -2.94 -6.11 18.51
N PHE A 9 -2.13 -5.79 17.50
CA PHE A 9 -2.18 -4.51 16.83
C PHE A 9 -3.13 -4.59 15.63
N SER A 10 -4.27 -3.91 15.70
CA SER A 10 -5.26 -3.91 14.61
C SER A 10 -5.23 -2.57 13.88
N ILE A 11 -4.96 -2.56 12.57
CA ILE A 11 -5.12 -1.36 11.73
C ILE A 11 -6.55 -1.37 11.20
N SER A 12 -7.38 -0.42 11.66
CA SER A 12 -8.75 -0.26 11.16
C SER A 12 -8.71 0.44 9.80
N TYR A 13 -8.70 -0.34 8.74
CA TYR A 13 -8.88 0.12 7.36
C TYR A 13 -10.37 0.36 7.09
N ARG A 14 -10.77 1.63 6.92
CA ARG A 14 -12.06 1.97 6.30
C ARG A 14 -11.75 2.49 4.91
N GLU A 15 -12.03 1.66 3.92
CA GLU A 15 -11.95 2.02 2.52
C GLU A 15 -13.11 2.96 2.18
N THR A 16 -12.81 4.19 1.78
CA THR A 16 -13.73 4.91 0.92
C THR A 16 -13.63 4.25 -0.45
N GLU A 17 -14.66 3.48 -0.82
CA GLU A 17 -14.85 2.85 -2.12
C GLU A 17 -14.90 3.89 -3.26
N SER A 18 -13.79 4.56 -3.56
CA SER A 18 -13.64 5.18 -4.88
C SER A 18 -12.84 4.21 -5.74
N LYS A 19 -13.46 3.76 -6.85
CA LYS A 19 -12.79 3.15 -8.00
C LYS A 19 -11.88 4.18 -8.69
N GLU A 20 -11.04 4.85 -7.92
CA GLU A 20 -10.04 5.78 -8.43
C GLU A 20 -8.91 4.99 -9.05
N GLU A 21 -8.40 5.47 -10.18
CA GLU A 21 -7.32 4.83 -10.91
C GLU A 21 -6.10 4.63 -10.00
N VAL A 22 -5.45 3.46 -10.09
CA VAL A 22 -4.25 3.20 -9.32
C VAL A 22 -3.11 4.06 -9.84
N THR A 23 -2.79 5.11 -9.09
CA THR A 23 -1.69 6.04 -9.37
C THR A 23 -0.51 5.81 -8.43
N LYS A 24 0.67 6.26 -8.85
CA LYS A 24 1.90 6.21 -8.04
C LYS A 24 1.73 6.93 -6.69
N ARG A 25 1.02 8.07 -6.68
CA ARG A 25 0.68 8.80 -5.45
C ARG A 25 -0.18 7.97 -4.51
N ARG A 26 -1.15 7.22 -5.04
CA ARG A 26 -2.04 6.38 -4.24
C ARG A 26 -1.30 5.20 -3.59
N ILE A 27 -0.42 4.53 -4.35
CA ILE A 27 0.42 3.45 -3.80
C ILE A 27 1.26 3.96 -2.63
N LEU A 28 1.93 5.11 -2.81
CA LEU A 28 2.74 5.73 -1.74
C LEU A 28 1.89 6.13 -0.52
N SER A 29 0.74 6.76 -0.76
CA SER A 29 -0.18 7.16 0.32
C SER A 29 -0.62 5.95 1.15
N LEU A 30 -1.02 4.85 0.51
CA LEU A 30 -1.43 3.63 1.21
C LEU A 30 -0.25 2.91 1.88
N ALA A 31 0.93 2.89 1.25
CA ALA A 31 2.15 2.36 1.85
C ALA A 31 2.52 3.10 3.15
N HIS A 32 2.42 4.44 3.15
CA HIS A 32 2.74 5.27 4.32
C HIS A 32 1.67 5.21 5.42
N ARG A 33 0.43 4.81 5.11
CA ARG A 33 -0.61 4.60 6.13
C ARG A 33 -0.36 3.37 6.97
N ILE A 34 0.37 2.39 6.44
CA ILE A 34 0.89 1.25 7.20
C ILE A 34 2.14 1.75 7.92
N PHE A 35 1.91 2.58 8.94
CA PHE A 35 2.98 3.10 9.78
C PHE A 35 3.38 2.03 10.78
N ASP A 36 4.67 1.72 10.80
CA ASP A 36 5.25 0.69 11.64
C ASP A 36 6.19 1.31 12.68
N PRO A 37 5.68 1.61 13.88
CA PRO A 37 6.51 2.22 14.91
C PRO A 37 7.63 1.29 15.42
N ILE A 38 7.58 -0.03 15.17
CA ILE A 38 8.48 -1.02 15.80
C ILE A 38 9.25 -1.88 14.76
N GLY A 39 8.86 -1.87 13.49
CA GLY A 39 9.53 -2.60 12.40
C GLY A 39 9.01 -4.04 12.17
N PHE A 40 7.92 -4.44 12.84
CA PHE A 40 7.33 -5.78 12.72
C PHE A 40 6.57 -6.04 11.41
N THR A 41 6.15 -4.99 10.70
CA THR A 41 5.40 -5.06 9.43
C THR A 41 6.30 -5.03 8.20
N CYS A 42 7.61 -5.29 8.38
CA CYS A 42 8.61 -5.28 7.30
C CYS A 42 8.19 -6.06 6.02
N PRO A 43 7.57 -7.26 6.10
CA PRO A 43 7.12 -7.97 4.90
C PRO A 43 6.00 -7.25 4.15
N ILE A 44 5.09 -6.62 4.91
CA ILE A 44 3.91 -5.94 4.38
C ILE A 44 4.30 -4.61 3.72
N THR A 45 5.29 -3.90 4.27
CA THR A 45 5.77 -2.63 3.69
C THR A 45 6.77 -2.81 2.55
N LEU A 46 7.29 -4.03 2.32
CA LEU A 46 8.25 -4.30 1.24
C LEU A 46 7.59 -4.23 -0.15
N ILE A 47 6.43 -4.87 -0.32
CA ILE A 47 5.75 -4.94 -1.63
C ILE A 47 5.41 -3.53 -2.18
N PRO A 48 4.82 -2.60 -1.41
CA PRO A 48 4.58 -1.24 -1.90
C PRO A 48 5.85 -0.49 -2.28
N LYS A 49 6.94 -0.68 -1.53
CA LYS A 49 8.24 -0.07 -1.86
C LYS A 49 8.76 -0.58 -3.20
N LEU A 50 8.65 -1.89 -3.47
CA LEU A 50 9.00 -2.48 -4.76
C LEU A 50 8.12 -1.93 -5.90
N LEU A 51 6.81 -1.82 -5.69
CA LEU A 51 5.89 -1.24 -6.68
C LEU A 51 6.22 0.21 -6.99
N ILE A 52 6.57 1.02 -5.98
CA ILE A 52 7.01 2.39 -6.18
C ILE A 52 8.31 2.41 -6.98
N GLN A 53 9.27 1.55 -6.69
CA GLN A 53 10.50 1.44 -7.50
C GLN A 53 10.20 1.05 -8.95
N GLU A 54 9.28 0.12 -9.21
CA GLU A 54 8.83 -0.21 -10.57
C GLU A 54 8.21 1.01 -11.26
N CYS A 55 7.38 1.79 -10.56
CA CYS A 55 6.81 3.04 -11.08
C CYS A 55 7.87 4.09 -11.42
N TRP A 56 9.02 4.08 -10.75
CA TRP A 56 10.13 5.00 -11.05
C TRP A 56 10.89 4.57 -12.30
N LYS A 57 11.06 3.26 -12.52
CA LYS A 57 11.74 2.71 -13.71
C LYS A 57 10.99 3.01 -15.01
N ILE A 58 9.67 3.08 -14.96
CA ILE A 58 8.82 3.42 -16.11
C ILE A 58 8.54 4.91 -16.24
N GLU A 59 9.22 5.75 -15.44
CA GLU A 59 9.03 7.21 -15.40
C GLU A 59 7.56 7.64 -15.22
N ALA A 60 6.75 6.83 -14.52
CA ALA A 60 5.35 7.13 -14.31
C ALA A 60 5.19 8.42 -13.48
N SER A 61 4.31 9.30 -13.97
CA SER A 61 3.90 10.50 -13.27
C SER A 61 3.14 10.14 -11.99
N TRP A 62 3.08 11.08 -11.06
CA TRP A 62 2.44 10.90 -9.76
C TRP A 62 0.96 10.57 -9.87
N ASP A 63 0.29 11.19 -10.84
CA ASP A 63 -1.16 11.14 -11.03
C ASP A 63 -1.56 10.43 -12.33
N SER A 64 -0.60 9.84 -13.05
CA SER A 64 -0.90 9.03 -14.24
C SER A 64 -1.35 7.63 -13.86
N LYS A 65 -2.26 7.07 -14.67
CA LYS A 65 -2.65 5.67 -14.61
C LYS A 65 -1.44 4.76 -14.76
N LEU A 66 -1.28 3.82 -13.83
CA LEU A 66 -0.20 2.85 -13.89
C LEU A 66 -0.52 1.69 -14.84
N PRO A 67 0.50 1.00 -15.38
CA PRO A 67 0.31 -0.22 -16.15
C PRO A 67 -0.48 -1.27 -15.36
N VAL A 68 -1.32 -2.03 -16.07
CA VAL A 68 -2.21 -3.05 -15.50
C VAL A 68 -1.46 -4.07 -14.64
N ASP A 69 -0.19 -4.37 -14.97
CA ASP A 69 0.62 -5.30 -14.19
C ASP A 69 0.96 -4.78 -12.79
N ILE A 70 1.26 -3.48 -12.66
CA ILE A 70 1.54 -2.83 -11.37
C ILE A 70 0.24 -2.69 -10.58
N GLU A 71 -0.84 -2.31 -11.24
CA GLU A 71 -2.19 -2.24 -10.65
C GLU A 71 -2.62 -3.59 -10.07
N ARG A 72 -2.43 -4.69 -10.83
CA ARG A 72 -2.78 -6.05 -10.36
C ARG A 72 -1.95 -6.47 -9.15
N LYS A 73 -0.64 -6.21 -9.16
CA LYS A 73 0.23 -6.51 -8.00
C LYS A 73 -0.18 -5.69 -6.78
N PHE A 74 -0.57 -4.43 -6.99
CA PHE A 74 -1.03 -3.55 -5.92
C PHE A 74 -2.35 -4.03 -5.30
N GLU A 75 -3.35 -4.38 -6.12
CA GLU A 75 -4.62 -4.93 -5.63
C GLU A 75 -4.43 -6.29 -4.95
N ALA A 76 -3.55 -7.15 -5.47
CA ALA A 76 -3.20 -8.40 -4.81
C ALA A 76 -2.57 -8.16 -3.44
N TRP A 77 -1.61 -7.23 -3.33
CA TRP A 77 -1.03 -6.86 -2.04
C TRP A 77 -2.08 -6.32 -1.07
N LYS A 78 -2.96 -5.42 -1.56
CA LYS A 78 -4.02 -4.81 -0.77
C LYS A 78 -5.03 -5.82 -0.25
N ASN A 79 -5.37 -6.84 -1.03
CA ASN A 79 -6.23 -7.95 -0.58
C ASN A 79 -5.54 -8.90 0.42
N ASN A 80 -4.21 -8.82 0.55
CA ASN A 80 -3.42 -9.58 1.51
C ASN A 80 -3.03 -8.75 2.75
N LEU A 81 -3.53 -7.50 2.87
CA LEU A 81 -3.44 -6.68 4.09
C LEU A 81 -4.48 -7.11 5.12
#